data_AF-A0A953X3C0-F1
#
_entry.id   AF-A0A953X3C0-F1
#
_cell.length_a   1.000
_cell.length_b   1.000
_cell.length_c   1.000
_cell.angle_alpha   90.00
_cell.angle_beta   90.00
_cell.angle_gamma   90.00
#
_symmetry.space_group_name_H-M   'P 1'
#
loop_
_entity.id
_entity.type
_entity.pdbx_description
1 polymer ?
#
loop_
_entity_poly.entity_id
_entity_poly.type
_entity_poly.pdbx_seq_one_letter_code
_entity_poly.pdbx_strand_id
1 'polypeptide(L)'
;MTIHMLKLCVGAEDIEDLANWQARQMQRMPDPVHHTRMFPKRAEEMLRGGSIYWVIKGAIRVRQRIVDLRHERDDEGREMCAVVFDPQLVRTYAQAKRPFQGWR
;
A
#
# COMPACT_ATOMS: atom_id res chain seq x y z
N MET A 1 -14.93 -10.83 8.48
CA MET A 1 -14.85 -9.36 8.40
C MET A 1 -13.67 -8.98 7.52
N THR A 2 -13.85 -7.98 6.65
CA THR A 2 -12.77 -7.41 5.83
C THR A 2 -12.07 -6.32 6.62
N ILE A 3 -10.75 -6.22 6.48
CA ILE A 3 -9.99 -5.11 7.09
C ILE A 3 -9.22 -4.31 6.04
N HIS A 4 -9.00 -3.05 6.37
CA HIS A 4 -8.22 -2.13 5.55
C HIS A 4 -6.94 -1.76 6.27
N MET A 5 -5.96 -1.36 5.48
CA MET A 5 -4.67 -0.87 5.96
C MET A 5 -4.58 0.63 5.69
N LEU A 6 -4.00 1.38 6.61
CA LEU A 6 -3.69 2.79 6.43
C LEU A 6 -2.18 3.00 6.47
N LYS A 7 -1.66 3.77 5.51
CA LYS A 7 -0.22 4.02 5.39
C LYS A 7 0.08 5.46 4.97
N LEU A 8 1.13 6.03 5.56
CA LEU A 8 1.68 7.30 5.10
C LEU A 8 2.41 7.11 3.76
N CYS A 9 2.05 7.90 2.75
CA CYS A 9 2.74 7.95 1.47
C CYS A 9 3.87 8.98 1.56
N VAL A 10 4.97 8.59 2.20
CA VAL A 10 6.12 9.47 2.45
C VAL A 10 6.76 9.87 1.11
N GLY A 11 7.04 11.16 0.94
CA GLY A 11 7.67 11.70 -0.27
C GLY A 11 6.71 12.07 -1.41
N ALA A 12 5.41 11.74 -1.29
CA ALA A 12 4.39 12.22 -2.23
C ALA A 12 3.77 13.54 -1.75
N GLU A 13 3.65 14.51 -2.65
CA GLU A 13 2.97 15.77 -2.45
C GLU A 13 1.48 15.68 -2.80
N ASP A 14 1.16 14.87 -3.81
CA ASP A 14 -0.20 14.61 -4.24
C ASP A 14 -0.42 13.17 -4.74
N ILE A 15 -1.56 12.92 -5.37
CA ILE A 15 -1.93 11.60 -5.91
C ILE A 15 -1.12 11.29 -7.19
N GLU A 16 -0.72 12.32 -7.94
CA GLU A 16 0.04 12.17 -9.18
C GLU A 16 1.44 11.65 -8.92
N ASP A 17 2.09 12.07 -7.82
CA ASP A 17 3.37 11.50 -7.39
C ASP A 17 3.29 9.99 -7.16
N LEU A 18 2.23 9.52 -6.49
CA LEU A 18 1.98 8.10 -6.29
C LEU A 18 1.74 7.38 -7.64
N ALA A 19 0.95 7.99 -8.53
CA ALA A 19 0.69 7.43 -9.86
C ALA A 19 1.98 7.31 -10.69
N ASN A 20 2.83 8.33 -10.66
CA ASN A 20 4.12 8.36 -11.35
C ASN A 20 5.09 7.32 -10.77
N TRP A 21 5.13 7.16 -9.44
CA TRP A 21 5.90 6.11 -8.79
C TRP A 21 5.40 4.72 -9.21
N GLN A 22 4.10 4.51 -9.22
CA GLN A 22 3.48 3.26 -9.64
C GLN A 22 3.80 2.95 -11.10
N ALA A 23 3.67 3.92 -12.01
CA ALA A 23 3.97 3.75 -13.42
C ALA A 23 5.42 3.29 -13.65
N ARG A 24 6.39 3.85 -12.90
CA ARG A 24 7.80 3.42 -12.95
C ARG A 24 8.00 1.99 -12.43
N GLN A 25 7.33 1.63 -11.33
CA GLN A 25 7.34 0.25 -10.81
C GLN A 25 6.80 -0.73 -11.84
N MET A 26 5.69 -0.39 -12.49
CA MET A 26 5.01 -1.24 -13.46
C MET A 26 5.77 -1.42 -14.80
N GLN A 27 6.86 -0.69 -15.03
CA GLN A 27 7.78 -0.98 -16.13
C GLN A 27 8.58 -2.27 -15.90
N ARG A 28 8.70 -2.73 -14.65
CA ARG A 28 9.52 -3.88 -14.25
C ARG A 28 8.70 -5.02 -13.66
N MET A 29 7.48 -4.74 -13.21
CA MET A 29 6.60 -5.71 -12.55
C MET A 29 5.17 -5.54 -13.09
N PRO A 30 4.37 -6.62 -13.14
CA PRO A 30 3.01 -6.54 -13.66
C PRO A 30 2.07 -5.71 -12.77
N ASP A 31 2.30 -5.73 -11.46
CA ASP A 31 1.47 -5.08 -10.46
C ASP A 31 2.30 -4.15 -9.55
N PRO A 32 1.69 -3.10 -8.98
CA PRO A 32 2.32 -2.30 -7.94
C PRO A 32 2.55 -3.11 -6.68
N VAL A 33 3.76 -3.02 -6.12
CA VAL A 33 4.15 -3.75 -4.91
C VAL A 33 4.72 -2.80 -3.87
N HIS A 34 4.31 -2.95 -2.60
CA HIS A 34 4.96 -2.32 -1.47
C HIS A 34 5.61 -3.39 -0.58
N HIS A 35 6.93 -3.33 -0.42
CA HIS A 35 7.68 -4.23 0.46
C HIS A 35 7.64 -3.78 1.93
N THR A 36 7.40 -4.72 2.83
CA THR A 36 7.42 -4.53 4.29
C THR A 36 8.15 -5.67 4.96
N ARG A 37 8.83 -5.40 6.09
CA ARG A 37 9.60 -6.42 6.82
C ARG A 37 8.71 -7.45 7.52
N MET A 38 7.55 -7.03 8.03
CA MET A 38 6.68 -7.89 8.81
C MET A 38 5.49 -8.34 7.98
N PHE A 39 5.20 -9.64 8.01
CA PHE A 39 4.01 -10.20 7.39
C PHE A 39 2.75 -9.85 8.22
N PRO A 40 1.61 -9.49 7.59
CA PRO A 40 0.39 -9.14 8.32
C PRO A 40 -0.22 -10.34 9.04
N LYS A 41 -0.40 -10.22 10.36
CA LYS A 41 -1.05 -11.26 11.18
C LYS A 41 -2.50 -11.56 10.75
N ARG A 42 -3.15 -10.60 10.09
CA ARG A 42 -4.55 -10.68 9.63
C ARG A 42 -4.63 -10.68 8.09
N ALA A 43 -3.68 -11.34 7.45
CA ALA A 43 -3.55 -11.39 5.98
C ALA A 43 -4.83 -11.87 5.29
N GLU A 44 -5.45 -12.95 5.77
CA GLU A 44 -6.69 -13.48 5.18
C GLU A 44 -7.82 -12.43 5.18
N GLU A 45 -7.93 -11.66 6.26
CA GLU A 45 -8.95 -10.61 6.38
C GLU A 45 -8.69 -9.43 5.44
N MET A 46 -7.41 -9.13 5.16
CA MET A 46 -6.99 -8.14 4.18
C MET A 46 -7.27 -8.62 2.75
N LEU A 47 -7.09 -9.90 2.46
CA LEU A 47 -7.32 -10.47 1.14
C LEU A 47 -8.81 -10.67 0.81
N ARG A 48 -9.70 -10.63 1.80
CA ARG A 48 -11.17 -10.61 1.62
C ARG A 48 -11.71 -9.24 1.14
N GLY A 49 -11.05 -8.63 0.15
CA GLY A 49 -11.46 -7.34 -0.42
C GLY A 49 -10.96 -6.11 0.36
N GLY A 50 -9.92 -6.26 1.16
CA GLY A 50 -9.26 -5.17 1.86
C GLY A 50 -8.58 -4.18 0.91
N SER A 51 -8.22 -3.02 1.44
CA SER A 51 -7.58 -1.97 0.67
C SER A 51 -6.54 -1.28 1.52
N ILE A 52 -5.48 -0.78 0.88
CA ILE A 52 -4.63 0.23 1.47
C ILE A 52 -5.24 1.61 1.22
N TYR A 53 -5.25 2.45 2.24
CA TYR A 53 -5.57 3.86 2.18
C TYR A 53 -4.29 4.66 2.36
N TRP A 54 -3.98 5.49 1.37
CA TRP A 54 -2.78 6.31 1.35
C TRP A 54 -3.07 7.68 1.95
N VAL A 55 -2.26 8.05 2.94
CA VAL A 55 -2.25 9.38 3.54
C VAL A 55 -1.18 10.22 2.86
N ILE A 56 -1.61 11.26 2.16
CA ILE A 56 -0.76 12.20 1.43
C ILE A 56 -1.02 13.59 2.03
N LYS A 57 0.07 14.28 2.43
CA LYS A 57 0.04 15.59 3.11
C LYS A 57 -1.01 15.67 4.23
N GLY A 58 -1.03 14.66 5.11
CA GLY A 58 -1.88 14.64 6.31
C GLY A 58 -3.36 14.32 6.08
N ALA A 59 -3.75 13.84 4.90
CA ALA A 59 -5.11 13.37 4.65
C ALA A 59 -5.14 12.08 3.83
N ILE A 60 -6.14 11.25 4.06
CA ILE A 60 -6.46 10.12 3.20
C ILE A 60 -6.97 10.68 1.86
N ARG A 61 -6.33 10.30 0.76
CA ARG A 61 -6.64 10.85 -0.58
C ARG A 61 -7.00 9.79 -1.61
N VAL A 62 -6.46 8.59 -1.45
CA VAL A 62 -6.55 7.52 -2.45
C VAL A 62 -6.48 6.17 -1.76
N ARG A 63 -7.18 5.18 -2.33
CA ARG A 63 -7.11 3.78 -1.92
C ARG A 63 -6.76 2.87 -3.09
N GLN A 64 -6.17 1.73 -2.78
CA GLN A 64 -5.96 0.62 -3.71
C GLN A 64 -6.36 -0.67 -3.05
N ARG A 65 -6.96 -1.58 -3.82
CA ARG A 65 -7.31 -2.91 -3.33
C ARG A 65 -6.04 -3.74 -3.13
N ILE A 66 -6.00 -4.51 -2.04
CA ILE A 66 -4.92 -5.47 -1.81
C ILE A 66 -5.34 -6.75 -2.53
N VAL A 67 -4.52 -7.19 -3.47
CA VAL A 67 -4.83 -8.36 -4.30
C VAL A 67 -4.06 -9.60 -3.86
N ASP A 68 -2.87 -9.41 -3.27
CA ASP A 68 -2.03 -10.51 -2.82
C ASP A 68 -1.05 -10.07 -1.72
N LEU A 69 -0.57 -11.05 -0.95
CA LEU A 69 0.45 -10.89 0.09
C LEU A 69 1.47 -12.03 -0.05
N ARG A 70 2.67 -11.71 -0.54
CA ARG A 70 3.69 -12.72 -0.86
C ARG A 70 4.80 -12.71 0.18
N HIS A 71 5.26 -13.89 0.56
CA HIS A 71 6.52 -14.05 1.27
C HIS A 71 7.66 -13.92 0.26
N GLU A 72 8.53 -12.94 0.48
CA GLU A 72 9.72 -12.69 -0.31
C GLU A 72 10.95 -12.64 0.59
N ARG A 73 12.14 -12.65 0.00
CA ARG A 73 13.40 -12.42 0.69
C ARG A 73 14.16 -11.31 -0.01
N ASP A 74 14.83 -10.46 0.75
CA ASP A 74 15.76 -9.49 0.14
C ASP A 74 17.06 -10.17 -0.31
N ASP A 75 17.95 -9.37 -0.92
CA ASP A 75 19.26 -9.81 -1.41
C ASP A 75 20.17 -10.37 -0.28
N GLU A 76 19.87 -10.06 0.98
CA GLU A 76 20.56 -10.58 2.17
C GLU A 76 19.85 -11.80 2.77
N GLY A 77 18.79 -12.31 2.13
CA GLY A 77 18.02 -13.47 2.57
C GLY A 77 17.05 -13.22 3.71
N ARG A 78 16.83 -11.96 4.12
CA ARG A 78 15.91 -11.60 5.21
C ARG A 78 14.47 -11.67 4.72
N GLU A 79 13.60 -12.23 5.54
CA GLU A 79 12.18 -12.35 5.22
C GLU A 79 11.52 -10.97 5.07
N MET A 80 10.69 -10.85 4.04
CA MET A 80 9.86 -9.69 3.77
C MET A 80 8.51 -10.12 3.21
N CYS A 81 7.57 -9.19 3.26
CA CYS A 81 6.26 -9.31 2.66
C CYS A 81 6.15 -8.31 1.52
N ALA A 82 5.82 -8.81 0.34
CA ALA A 82 5.36 -7.99 -0.77
C ALA A 82 3.84 -7.85 -0.70
N VAL A 83 3.37 -6.63 -0.47
CA VAL A 83 1.94 -6.30 -0.56
C VAL A 83 1.64 -5.89 -1.99
N VAL A 84 0.85 -6.69 -2.67
CA VAL A 84 0.51 -6.48 -4.09
C VAL A 84 -0.83 -5.75 -4.16
N PHE A 85 -0.88 -4.72 -5.00
CA PHE A 85 -2.07 -3.89 -5.17
C PHE A 85 -2.70 -4.02 -6.54
N ASP A 86 -4.00 -3.76 -6.61
CA ASP A 86 -4.66 -3.44 -7.86
C ASP A 86 -4.09 -2.11 -8.42
N PRO A 87 -3.73 -2.03 -9.71
CA PRO A 87 -3.22 -0.80 -10.32
C PRO A 87 -4.19 0.38 -10.26
N GLN A 88 -5.49 0.14 -10.07
CA GLN A 88 -6.47 1.21 -10.03
C GLN A 88 -6.34 2.07 -8.77
N LEU A 89 -5.89 3.31 -8.95
CA LEU A 89 -5.92 4.35 -7.92
C LEU A 89 -7.34 4.93 -7.79
N VAL A 90 -8.03 4.58 -6.69
CA VAL A 90 -9.39 5.08 -6.42
C VAL A 90 -9.33 6.26 -5.48
N ARG A 91 -9.65 7.47 -5.98
CA ARG A 91 -9.72 8.68 -5.16
C ARG A 91 -10.77 8.54 -4.06
N THR A 92 -10.45 9.05 -2.88
CA THR A 92 -11.38 9.09 -1.74
C THR A 92 -11.79 10.53 -1.45
N TYR A 93 -12.88 10.70 -0.70
CA TYR A 93 -13.06 11.96 0.00
C TYR A 93 -11.87 12.21 0.92
N ALA A 94 -11.42 13.47 0.94
CA ALA A 94 -10.31 13.87 1.76
C ALA A 94 -10.67 13.77 3.23
N GLN A 95 -9.96 12.93 3.97
CA GLN A 95 -10.16 12.81 5.41
C GLN A 95 -8.86 13.10 6.15
N ALA A 96 -8.84 14.16 6.96
CA ALA A 96 -7.67 14.52 7.74
C ALA A 96 -7.23 13.36 8.65
N LYS A 97 -5.92 13.14 8.73
CA LYS A 97 -5.33 12.06 9.52
C LYS A 97 -4.09 12.58 10.25
N ARG A 98 -4.08 12.41 11.58
CA ARG A 98 -2.90 12.71 12.41
C ARG A 98 -1.73 11.82 11.99
N PRO A 99 -0.49 12.31 12.08
CA PRO A 99 0.69 11.49 11.87
C PRO A 99 0.66 10.22 12.73
N PHE A 100 1.12 9.12 12.15
CA PHE A 100 1.29 7.84 12.83
C PHE A 100 2.50 7.12 12.26
N GLN A 101 3.09 6.23 13.04
CA GLN A 101 4.21 5.41 12.58
C GLN A 101 3.70 4.06 12.08
N GLY A 102 4.27 3.60 10.97
CA GLY A 102 4.00 2.29 10.40
C GLY A 102 2.65 2.23 9.68
N TRP A 103 1.87 1.22 10.05
CA TRP A 103 0.61 0.82 9.44
C TRP A 103 -0.46 0.72 10.52
N ARG A 104 -1.70 1.03 10.16
CA ARG A 104 -2.87 0.98 11.03
C ARG A 104 -3.99 0.20 10.38
#